data_AF-A0A328U2U7-F1
#
_entry.id   AF-A0A328U2U7-F1
#
_cell.length_a   1.000
_cell.length_b   1.000
_cell.length_c   1.000
_cell.angle_alpha   90.00
_cell.angle_beta   90.00
_cell.angle_gamma   90.00
#
_symmetry.space_group_name_H-M   'P 1'
#
loop_
_entity.id
_entity.type
_entity.pdbx_description
1 polymer ?
#
loop_
_entity_poly.entity_id
_entity_poly.type
_entity_poly.pdbx_seq_one_letter_code
_entity_poly.pdbx_strand_id
1 'polypeptide(L)'
;MKRSIMALFILSLLAVLFSGCGARMGSSSSAESAYKGNGTMNPNNDPNEVRQFLDDNHIANSDIYLKEGKVYINIVGLDDKIERLLADRYKAGTYQTVNVAHSIEELQKAQQKLIDLKLFDKLNLDSSGLDTMNNRVVITLPETDVEEAKSEIQKYINPDLLSYVVQQESVNPELVGYITKIENQRALVVNPISREINETREEFYDAIWVSNIPPDIRVGQNVQVWFKGSIETSYPGQGGASKVTISEVQKPVKAILAQDEVIRKALMNKDILDINILVIKELKYDEKSEMWTIRYKSAAITDGVLEEHIIQIPDK
;
A
#
# COMPACT_ATOMS: atom_id res chain seq x y z
N MET A 1 -34.84 -25.38 -14.55
CA MET A 1 -33.70 -26.31 -14.54
C MET A 1 -32.44 -25.51 -14.90
N LYS A 2 -31.76 -24.92 -13.91
CA LYS A 2 -30.49 -24.21 -14.06
C LYS A 2 -29.63 -24.58 -12.87
N ARG A 3 -28.50 -25.23 -13.14
CA ARG A 3 -27.56 -25.76 -12.15
C ARG A 3 -26.73 -24.60 -11.60
N SER A 4 -26.70 -24.53 -10.27
CA SER A 4 -25.81 -23.68 -9.48
C SER A 4 -24.37 -24.14 -9.67
N ILE A 5 -23.46 -23.24 -10.03
CA ILE A 5 -22.01 -23.48 -9.99
C ILE A 5 -21.51 -22.84 -8.70
N MET A 6 -21.29 -23.70 -7.72
CA MET A 6 -20.67 -23.42 -6.43
C MET A 6 -19.16 -23.39 -6.65
N ALA A 7 -18.53 -22.23 -6.51
CA ALA A 7 -17.09 -22.09 -6.56
C ALA A 7 -16.48 -22.69 -5.28
N LEU A 8 -15.73 -23.76 -5.46
CA LEU A 8 -15.00 -24.49 -4.44
C LEU A 8 -13.66 -23.78 -4.20
N PHE A 9 -13.50 -23.06 -3.08
CA PHE A 9 -12.20 -22.58 -2.63
C PHE A 9 -11.39 -23.77 -2.10
N ILE A 10 -10.38 -24.19 -2.85
CA ILE A 10 -9.37 -25.14 -2.40
C ILE A 10 -8.32 -24.35 -1.62
N LEU A 11 -8.35 -24.48 -0.30
CA LEU A 11 -7.29 -24.02 0.60
C LEU A 11 -6.15 -25.05 0.53
N SER A 12 -5.10 -24.76 -0.25
CA SER A 12 -3.89 -25.58 -0.29
C SER A 12 -3.05 -25.32 0.96
N LEU A 13 -3.18 -26.23 1.91
CA LEU A 13 -2.30 -26.38 3.07
C LEU A 13 -0.92 -26.88 2.59
N LEU A 14 0.09 -26.01 2.56
CA LEU A 14 1.47 -26.44 2.31
C LEU A 14 2.15 -26.69 3.67
N ALA A 15 2.26 -27.97 4.03
CA ALA A 15 3.10 -28.43 5.13
C ALA A 15 4.56 -28.47 4.65
N VAL A 16 5.42 -27.63 5.21
CA VAL A 16 6.87 -27.74 5.07
C VAL A 16 7.43 -28.21 6.41
N LEU A 17 7.91 -29.45 6.42
CA LEU A 17 8.69 -30.03 7.51
C LEU A 17 10.14 -29.55 7.38
N PHE A 18 10.60 -28.73 8.32
CA PHE A 18 12.02 -28.56 8.58
C PHE A 18 12.40 -29.24 9.90
N SER A 19 13.10 -30.36 9.75
CA SER A 19 13.89 -30.98 10.80
C SER A 19 15.16 -30.15 10.98
N GLY A 20 15.31 -29.51 12.13
CA GLY A 20 16.53 -28.79 12.52
C GLY A 20 16.64 -28.71 14.04
N CYS A 21 17.56 -29.50 14.61
CA CYS A 21 17.87 -29.48 16.04
C CYS A 21 18.61 -28.19 16.41
N GLY A 22 18.18 -27.51 17.47
CA GLY A 22 18.97 -26.44 18.08
C GLY A 22 18.19 -25.63 19.13
N ALA A 23 18.50 -25.88 20.40
CA ALA A 23 18.15 -25.11 21.60
C ALA A 23 16.65 -24.89 21.91
N ARG A 24 16.13 -25.79 22.77
CA ARG A 24 14.96 -25.51 23.63
C ARG A 24 15.20 -24.23 24.43
N MET A 25 14.58 -23.12 24.03
CA MET A 25 14.18 -22.07 24.96
C MET A 25 12.91 -22.56 25.66
N GLY A 26 12.94 -22.54 26.99
CA GLY A 26 11.92 -23.13 27.83
C GLY A 26 10.53 -22.65 27.46
N SER A 27 9.66 -23.60 27.13
CA SER A 27 8.22 -23.40 27.22
C SER A 27 7.89 -23.15 28.69
N SER A 28 7.83 -21.89 29.12
CA SER A 28 7.04 -21.55 30.29
C SER A 28 5.59 -21.74 29.85
N SER A 29 5.05 -22.92 30.13
CA SER A 29 3.61 -23.10 30.27
C SER A 29 3.13 -21.98 31.20
N SER A 30 2.41 -21.01 30.65
CA SER A 30 1.61 -20.08 31.44
C SER A 30 0.55 -20.94 32.12
N ALA A 31 0.87 -21.43 33.31
CA ALA A 31 -0.15 -21.84 34.25
C ALA A 31 -1.12 -20.67 34.34
N GLU A 32 -2.42 -20.93 34.18
CA GLU A 32 -3.46 -20.00 34.60
C GLU A 32 -3.26 -19.73 36.10
N SER A 33 -2.41 -18.75 36.41
CA SER A 33 -2.31 -18.12 37.72
C SER A 33 -3.56 -17.28 37.86
N ALA A 34 -4.69 -17.94 38.13
CA ALA A 34 -5.94 -17.28 38.43
C ALA A 34 -5.85 -16.73 39.85
N TYR A 35 -5.09 -15.64 40.03
CA TYR A 35 -5.22 -14.81 41.22
C TYR A 35 -6.69 -14.40 41.32
N LYS A 36 -7.39 -14.91 42.33
CA LYS A 36 -8.79 -14.59 42.61
C LYS A 36 -8.85 -13.24 43.33
N GLY A 37 -8.63 -12.17 42.58
CA GLY A 37 -8.90 -10.81 43.07
C GLY A 37 -10.41 -10.53 43.10
N ASN A 38 -10.79 -9.45 43.80
CA ASN A 38 -12.20 -9.05 43.97
C ASN A 38 -12.68 -8.09 42.86
N GLY A 39 -11.94 -7.97 41.76
CA GLY A 39 -12.22 -7.05 40.66
C GLY A 39 -13.61 -7.23 40.07
N THR A 40 -14.27 -6.10 39.78
CA THR A 40 -15.63 -6.06 39.22
C THR A 40 -15.69 -5.35 37.88
N MET A 41 -14.66 -4.57 37.55
CA MET A 41 -14.63 -3.79 36.31
C MET A 41 -14.36 -4.69 35.11
N ASN A 42 -15.07 -4.49 34.01
CA ASN A 42 -14.78 -5.15 32.75
C ASN A 42 -13.93 -4.19 31.89
N PRO A 43 -12.66 -4.51 31.62
CA PRO A 43 -11.77 -3.62 30.86
C PRO A 43 -12.21 -3.43 29.40
N ASN A 44 -13.10 -4.28 28.88
CA ASN A 44 -13.72 -4.06 27.57
C ASN A 44 -14.68 -2.86 27.54
N ASN A 45 -15.23 -2.46 28.70
CA ASN A 45 -16.22 -1.37 28.75
C ASN A 45 -15.57 -0.01 28.52
N ASP A 46 -14.33 0.16 28.99
CA ASP A 46 -13.54 1.37 28.81
C ASP A 46 -12.03 1.01 28.71
N PRO A 47 -11.52 0.74 27.50
CA PRO A 47 -10.10 0.43 27.32
C PRO A 47 -9.15 1.59 27.70
N ASN A 48 -9.62 2.85 27.66
CA ASN A 48 -8.79 3.99 28.05
C ASN A 48 -8.60 4.06 29.57
N GLU A 49 -9.58 3.60 30.34
CA GLU A 49 -9.46 3.45 31.78
C GLU A 49 -8.32 2.48 32.15
N VAL A 50 -8.13 1.41 31.38
CA VAL A 50 -7.01 0.47 31.58
C VAL A 50 -5.68 1.18 31.40
N ARG A 51 -5.54 1.97 30.33
CA ARG A 51 -4.31 2.72 30.07
C ARG A 51 -4.05 3.75 31.18
N GLN A 52 -5.07 4.49 31.59
CA GLN A 52 -4.96 5.45 32.69
C GLN A 52 -4.57 4.76 34.00
N PHE A 53 -5.15 3.59 34.29
CA PHE A 53 -4.80 2.85 35.48
C PHE A 53 -3.34 2.41 35.51
N LEU A 54 -2.81 1.92 34.39
CA LEU A 54 -1.40 1.53 34.29
C LEU A 54 -0.49 2.74 34.49
N ASP A 55 -0.82 3.88 33.88
CA ASP A 55 -0.07 5.14 34.02
C ASP A 55 -0.09 5.67 35.47
N ASP A 56 -1.27 5.73 36.08
CA ASP A 56 -1.47 6.16 37.48
C ASP A 56 -0.68 5.31 38.48
N ASN A 57 -0.43 4.04 38.14
CA ASN A 57 0.34 3.10 38.98
C ASN A 57 1.80 2.95 38.53
N HIS A 58 2.23 3.75 37.55
CA HIS A 58 3.57 3.74 36.98
C HIS A 58 4.00 2.35 36.50
N ILE A 59 3.07 1.62 35.88
CA ILE A 59 3.30 0.30 35.31
C ILE A 59 3.67 0.49 33.85
N ALA A 60 4.93 0.20 33.52
CA ALA A 60 5.37 0.22 32.13
C ALA A 60 4.59 -0.81 31.30
N ASN A 61 4.01 -0.37 30.19
CA ASN A 61 3.23 -1.21 29.30
C ASN A 61 3.56 -0.95 27.84
N SER A 62 3.23 -1.92 26.99
CA SER A 62 3.15 -1.70 25.55
C SER A 62 1.76 -1.13 25.25
N ASP A 63 0.84 -1.90 24.70
CA ASP A 63 -0.55 -1.48 24.56
C ASP A 63 -1.49 -2.62 24.97
N ILE A 64 -2.78 -2.37 24.87
CA ILE A 64 -3.82 -3.36 25.08
C ILE A 64 -4.48 -3.72 23.75
N TYR A 65 -4.96 -4.95 23.62
CA TYR A 65 -5.69 -5.38 22.43
C TYR A 65 -6.82 -6.34 22.78
N LEU A 66 -7.84 -6.41 21.93
CA LEU A 66 -8.97 -7.32 22.09
C LEU A 66 -8.71 -8.60 21.30
N LYS A 67 -8.79 -9.76 21.95
CA LYS A 67 -8.74 -11.06 21.30
C LYS A 67 -9.66 -12.03 22.03
N GLU A 68 -10.47 -12.77 21.27
CA GLU A 68 -11.37 -13.80 21.82
C GLU A 68 -12.29 -13.28 22.95
N GLY A 69 -12.74 -12.02 22.84
CA GLY A 69 -13.61 -11.38 23.82
C GLY A 69 -12.94 -10.94 25.13
N LYS A 70 -11.60 -11.05 25.23
CA LYS A 70 -10.81 -10.61 26.39
C LYS A 70 -9.88 -9.45 26.03
N VAL A 71 -9.68 -8.55 26.97
CA VAL A 71 -8.62 -7.53 26.86
C VAL A 71 -7.28 -8.17 27.23
N TYR A 72 -6.34 -8.17 26.31
CA TYR A 72 -4.96 -8.54 26.56
C TYR A 72 -4.19 -7.28 26.94
N ILE A 73 -3.51 -7.33 28.09
CA ILE A 73 -2.80 -6.19 28.66
C ILE A 73 -1.31 -6.52 28.65
N ASN A 74 -0.56 -5.87 27.77
CA ASN A 74 0.88 -6.09 27.65
C ASN A 74 1.66 -5.29 28.68
N ILE A 75 2.27 -5.98 29.63
CA ILE A 75 3.02 -5.39 30.74
C ILE A 75 4.51 -5.65 30.56
N VAL A 76 5.33 -4.62 30.73
CA VAL A 76 6.79 -4.76 30.79
C VAL A 76 7.17 -5.11 32.23
N GLY A 77 7.88 -6.22 32.41
CA GLY A 77 8.31 -6.65 33.75
C GLY A 77 7.15 -7.14 34.61
N LEU A 78 6.22 -7.91 34.00
CA LEU A 78 5.09 -8.49 34.72
C LEU A 78 5.57 -9.33 35.92
N ASP A 79 5.01 -9.04 37.10
CA ASP A 79 5.27 -9.76 38.34
C ASP A 79 3.99 -10.00 39.15
N ASP A 80 4.11 -10.79 40.23
CA ASP A 80 2.99 -11.14 41.11
C ASP A 80 2.27 -9.91 41.71
N LYS A 81 2.98 -8.80 41.91
CA LYS A 81 2.41 -7.58 42.50
C LYS A 81 1.49 -6.92 41.49
N ILE A 82 1.93 -6.79 40.23
CA ILE A 82 1.13 -6.23 39.15
C ILE A 82 -0.07 -7.13 38.85
N GLU A 83 0.12 -8.45 38.83
CA GLU A 83 -0.99 -9.39 38.59
C GLU A 83 -2.09 -9.28 39.64
N ARG A 84 -1.74 -9.17 40.93
CA ARG A 84 -2.71 -8.95 42.00
C ARG A 84 -3.42 -7.62 41.88
N LEU A 85 -2.67 -6.56 41.59
CA LEU A 85 -3.22 -5.22 41.42
C LEU A 85 -4.27 -5.18 40.30
N LEU A 86 -4.00 -5.84 39.17
CA LEU A 86 -4.95 -5.97 38.07
C LEU A 86 -6.14 -6.86 38.44
N ALA A 87 -5.92 -7.97 39.17
CA ALA A 87 -6.99 -8.87 39.59
C ALA A 87 -7.96 -8.24 40.60
N ASP A 88 -7.46 -7.33 41.45
CA ASP A 88 -8.28 -6.59 42.40
C ASP A 88 -9.13 -5.50 41.74
N ARG A 89 -8.74 -5.04 40.54
CA ARG A 89 -9.49 -4.05 39.76
C ARG A 89 -10.46 -4.69 38.77
N TYR A 90 -9.95 -5.61 37.96
CA TYR A 90 -10.66 -6.16 36.81
C TYR A 90 -11.25 -7.54 37.07
N LYS A 91 -12.45 -7.77 36.50
CA LYS A 91 -13.20 -9.00 36.65
C LYS A 91 -12.45 -10.17 36.02
N ALA A 92 -12.24 -11.23 36.79
CA ALA A 92 -11.61 -12.45 36.31
C ALA A 92 -12.30 -13.00 35.04
N GLY A 93 -11.48 -13.45 34.08
CA GLY A 93 -11.93 -14.00 32.79
C GLY A 93 -12.27 -12.96 31.72
N THR A 94 -12.25 -11.67 32.04
CA THR A 94 -12.48 -10.58 31.06
C THR A 94 -11.19 -10.00 30.46
N TYR A 95 -10.03 -10.35 31.03
CA TYR A 95 -8.72 -9.91 30.58
C TYR A 95 -7.67 -11.01 30.71
N GLN A 96 -6.51 -10.76 30.11
CA GLN A 96 -5.31 -11.57 30.23
C GLN A 96 -4.07 -10.67 30.26
N THR A 97 -3.18 -10.87 31.21
CA THR A 97 -1.86 -10.21 31.21
C THR A 97 -0.91 -10.94 30.28
N VAL A 98 -0.05 -10.16 29.62
CA VAL A 98 1.01 -10.67 28.76
C VAL A 98 2.29 -9.98 29.17
N ASN A 99 3.31 -10.74 29.54
CA ASN A 99 4.63 -10.16 29.77
C ASN A 99 5.29 -9.86 28.42
N VAL A 100 5.69 -8.62 28.21
CA VAL A 100 6.34 -8.16 26.98
C VAL A 100 7.69 -7.52 27.27
N ALA A 101 8.55 -7.45 26.24
CA ALA A 101 9.91 -6.96 26.39
C ALA A 101 10.02 -5.43 26.31
N HIS A 102 9.15 -4.79 25.54
CA HIS A 102 9.28 -3.38 25.18
C HIS A 102 8.04 -2.56 25.54
N SER A 103 8.26 -1.34 26.02
CA SER A 103 7.17 -0.40 26.27
C SER A 103 6.65 0.22 24.97
N ILE A 104 5.49 0.89 25.02
CA ILE A 104 4.94 1.58 23.85
C ILE A 104 5.79 2.78 23.47
N GLU A 105 6.37 3.48 24.44
CA GLU A 105 7.27 4.60 24.20
C GLU A 105 8.53 4.14 23.46
N GLU A 106 9.08 2.97 23.80
CA GLU A 106 10.23 2.39 23.09
C GLU A 106 9.89 2.07 21.63
N LEU A 107 8.74 1.44 21.38
CA LEU A 107 8.28 1.12 20.03
C LEU A 107 7.97 2.37 19.20
N GLN A 108 7.26 3.34 19.79
CA GLN A 108 6.95 4.63 19.14
C GLN A 108 8.22 5.41 18.81
N LYS A 109 9.21 5.43 19.71
CA LYS A 109 10.49 6.08 19.47
C LYS A 109 11.27 5.40 18.35
N ALA A 110 11.23 4.07 18.26
CA ALA A 110 11.83 3.34 17.15
C ALA A 110 11.14 3.67 15.82
N GLN A 111 9.80 3.69 15.80
CA GLN A 111 9.04 4.06 14.62
C GLN A 111 9.33 5.51 14.17
N GLN A 112 9.33 6.47 15.11
CA GLN A 112 9.63 7.87 14.83
C GLN A 112 11.04 8.05 14.25
N LYS A 113 12.01 7.23 14.70
CA LYS A 113 13.37 7.27 14.18
C LYS A 113 13.46 6.92 12.69
N LEU A 114 12.56 6.08 12.16
CA LEU A 114 12.47 5.82 10.71
C LEU A 114 12.12 7.09 9.93
N ILE A 115 11.23 7.91 10.48
CA ILE A 115 10.75 9.17 9.88
C ILE A 115 11.84 10.24 9.96
N ASP A 116 12.41 10.45 11.15
CA ASP A 116 13.41 11.49 11.39
C ASP A 116 14.67 11.32 10.52
N LEU A 117 15.04 10.05 10.28
CA LEU A 117 16.17 9.68 9.41
C LEU A 117 15.80 9.60 7.92
N LYS A 118 14.54 9.88 7.55
CA LYS A 118 14.01 9.79 6.18
C LYS A 118 14.28 8.42 5.54
N LEU A 119 14.22 7.34 6.32
CA LEU A 119 14.54 6.00 5.83
C LEU A 119 13.48 5.48 4.84
N PHE A 120 12.24 5.97 4.93
CA PHE A 120 11.19 5.67 3.94
C PHE A 120 11.58 6.05 2.52
N ASP A 121 12.07 7.27 2.34
CA ASP A 121 12.50 7.76 1.01
C ASP A 121 13.84 7.12 0.62
N LYS A 122 14.79 7.05 1.56
CA LYS A 122 16.14 6.54 1.30
C LYS A 122 16.16 5.07 0.87
N LEU A 123 15.34 4.24 1.53
CA LEU A 123 15.32 2.79 1.36
C LEU A 123 14.05 2.29 0.65
N ASN A 124 13.23 3.22 0.14
CA ASN A 124 11.97 2.90 -0.50
C ASN A 124 11.02 2.03 0.36
N LEU A 125 10.98 2.22 1.68
CA LEU A 125 10.10 1.45 2.57
C LEU A 125 8.62 1.76 2.28
N ASP A 126 7.74 0.76 2.33
CA ASP A 126 6.32 0.93 2.00
C ASP A 126 5.52 1.53 3.16
N SER A 127 5.70 0.98 4.35
CA SER A 127 4.98 1.42 5.55
C SER A 127 5.69 0.98 6.84
N SER A 128 5.29 1.57 7.96
CA SER A 128 5.57 1.02 9.28
C SER A 128 4.35 1.09 10.17
N GLY A 129 4.25 0.17 11.13
CA GLY A 129 3.19 0.15 12.11
C GLY A 129 3.65 -0.46 13.43
N LEU A 130 2.87 -0.25 14.49
CA LEU A 130 3.07 -0.91 15.76
C LEU A 130 2.25 -2.19 15.79
N ASP A 131 2.93 -3.33 15.93
CA ASP A 131 2.28 -4.61 16.18
C ASP A 131 2.24 -4.86 17.67
N THR A 132 1.11 -4.50 18.26
CA THR A 132 0.87 -4.63 19.70
C THR A 132 0.81 -6.09 20.13
N MET A 133 0.38 -7.01 19.26
CA MET A 133 0.30 -8.44 19.61
C MET A 133 1.69 -9.07 19.68
N ASN A 134 2.60 -8.69 18.79
CA ASN A 134 3.96 -9.23 18.76
C ASN A 134 5.00 -8.33 19.46
N ASN A 135 4.58 -7.18 20.00
CA ASN A 135 5.45 -6.21 20.70
C ASN A 135 6.66 -5.77 19.84
N ARG A 136 6.39 -5.35 18.60
CA ARG A 136 7.40 -4.93 17.61
C ARG A 136 6.89 -3.77 16.76
N VAL A 137 7.82 -3.06 16.13
CA VAL A 137 7.57 -2.19 14.98
C VAL A 137 7.65 -3.05 13.72
N VAL A 138 6.54 -3.20 13.01
CA VAL A 138 6.51 -3.85 11.71
C VAL A 138 6.92 -2.85 10.66
N ILE A 139 7.88 -3.23 9.82
CA ILE A 139 8.31 -2.46 8.65
C ILE A 139 7.98 -3.28 7.40
N THR A 140 7.21 -2.67 6.49
CA THR A 140 6.92 -3.27 5.18
C THR A 140 7.97 -2.81 4.18
N LEU A 141 8.65 -3.77 3.58
CA LEU A 141 9.73 -3.57 2.62
C LEU A 141 9.27 -4.01 1.23
N PRO A 142 9.73 -3.35 0.15
CA PRO A 142 9.64 -3.93 -1.18
C PRO A 142 10.47 -5.22 -1.26
N GLU A 143 10.20 -6.07 -2.25
CA GLU A 143 10.97 -7.30 -2.49
C GLU A 143 12.44 -7.03 -2.90
N THR A 144 12.73 -5.82 -3.36
CA THR A 144 14.08 -5.40 -3.74
C THR A 144 14.92 -4.96 -2.54
N ASP A 145 16.22 -5.27 -2.58
CA ASP A 145 17.24 -4.78 -1.63
C ASP A 145 16.93 -5.03 -0.13
N VAL A 146 16.13 -6.06 0.17
CA VAL A 146 15.63 -6.39 1.52
C VAL A 146 16.75 -6.45 2.57
N GLU A 147 17.83 -7.17 2.30
CA GLU A 147 18.91 -7.35 3.27
C GLU A 147 19.74 -6.08 3.47
N GLU A 148 19.92 -5.27 2.42
CA GLU A 148 20.57 -3.96 2.54
C GLU A 148 19.70 -3.00 3.35
N ALA A 149 18.39 -2.95 3.08
CA ALA A 149 17.45 -2.14 3.83
C ALA A 149 17.43 -2.53 5.32
N LYS A 150 17.35 -3.83 5.63
CA LYS A 150 17.43 -4.32 7.01
C LYS A 150 18.75 -3.90 7.67
N SER A 151 19.87 -4.13 7.00
CA SER A 151 21.19 -3.76 7.53
C SER A 151 21.31 -2.27 7.81
N GLU A 152 20.80 -1.41 6.91
CA GLU A 152 20.81 0.03 7.10
C GLU A 152 19.93 0.47 8.28
N ILE A 153 18.71 -0.08 8.41
CA ILE A 153 17.81 0.23 9.53
C ILE A 153 18.44 -0.16 10.87
N GLN A 154 19.06 -1.35 10.93
CA GLN A 154 19.65 -1.92 12.14
C GLN A 154 20.89 -1.16 12.64
N LYS A 155 21.51 -0.30 11.82
CA LYS A 155 22.54 0.64 12.29
C LYS A 155 22.01 1.65 13.31
N TYR A 156 20.71 1.92 13.28
CA TYR A 156 20.09 2.98 14.08
C TYR A 156 19.06 2.48 15.07
N ILE A 157 18.41 1.35 14.80
CA ILE A 157 17.32 0.82 15.63
C ILE A 157 17.70 -0.60 16.08
N ASN A 158 17.47 -0.90 17.37
CA ASN A 158 17.72 -2.24 17.91
C ASN A 158 16.88 -3.26 17.12
N PRO A 159 17.48 -4.32 16.53
CA PRO A 159 16.74 -5.35 15.81
C PRO A 159 15.67 -6.04 16.66
N ASP A 160 15.83 -6.10 17.99
CA ASP A 160 14.82 -6.67 18.88
C ASP A 160 13.52 -5.85 18.90
N LEU A 161 13.51 -4.60 18.44
CA LEU A 161 12.30 -3.79 18.33
C LEU A 161 11.57 -4.00 16.99
N LEU A 162 12.15 -4.75 16.06
CA LEU A 162 11.74 -4.75 14.66
C LEU A 162 11.18 -6.11 14.20
N SER A 163 10.22 -6.05 13.30
CA SER A 163 9.82 -7.15 12.45
C SER A 163 9.64 -6.64 11.02
N TYR A 164 9.83 -7.52 10.04
CA TYR A 164 9.81 -7.15 8.62
C TYR A 164 8.78 -7.97 7.87
N VAL A 165 8.01 -7.31 7.02
CA VAL A 165 7.12 -7.93 6.04
C VAL A 165 7.62 -7.53 4.66
N VAL A 166 7.84 -8.51 3.79
CA VAL A 166 8.21 -8.22 2.40
C VAL A 166 6.92 -8.18 1.57
N GLN A 167 6.64 -7.03 0.98
CA GLN A 167 5.56 -6.85 0.03
C GLN A 167 6.02 -7.35 -1.34
N GLN A 168 5.40 -8.43 -1.80
CA GLN A 168 5.63 -8.91 -3.16
C GLN A 168 5.03 -7.92 -4.15
N GLU A 169 5.83 -7.53 -5.14
CA GLU A 169 5.31 -6.72 -6.25
C GLU A 169 4.31 -7.54 -7.06
N SER A 170 3.22 -6.90 -7.50
CA SER A 170 2.33 -7.53 -8.46
C SER A 170 3.10 -7.87 -9.74
N VAL A 171 2.93 -9.08 -10.27
CA VAL A 171 3.52 -9.46 -11.56
C VAL A 171 2.93 -8.62 -12.70
N ASN A 172 1.67 -8.21 -12.57
CA ASN A 172 0.97 -7.41 -13.57
C ASN A 172 0.95 -5.93 -13.17
N PRO A 173 1.11 -5.01 -14.13
CA PRO A 173 0.96 -3.59 -13.84
C PRO A 173 -0.48 -3.28 -13.42
N GLU A 174 -0.61 -2.36 -12.48
CA GLU A 174 -1.91 -1.91 -11.95
C GLU A 174 -2.51 -0.83 -12.83
N LEU A 175 -1.68 -0.09 -13.58
CA LEU A 175 -2.11 0.87 -14.58
C LEU A 175 -1.26 0.74 -15.84
N VAL A 176 -1.92 0.68 -16.99
CA VAL A 176 -1.29 0.79 -18.31
C VAL A 176 -1.97 1.93 -19.06
N GLY A 177 -1.17 2.88 -19.56
CA GLY A 177 -1.75 4.07 -20.18
C GLY A 177 -0.72 4.99 -20.82
N TYR A 178 -1.21 6.08 -21.40
CA TYR A 178 -0.36 7.10 -22.02
C TYR A 178 -0.05 8.22 -21.04
N ILE A 179 1.18 8.73 -21.10
CA ILE A 179 1.55 9.95 -20.41
C ILE A 179 1.08 11.15 -21.23
N THR A 180 0.08 11.85 -20.70
CA THR A 180 -0.52 12.99 -21.39
C THR A 180 -0.01 14.33 -20.86
N LYS A 181 0.48 14.37 -19.62
CA LYS A 181 1.09 15.56 -18.99
C LYS A 181 2.23 15.17 -18.05
N ILE A 182 3.18 16.07 -17.86
CA ILE A 182 4.22 15.99 -16.84
C ILE A 182 4.30 17.34 -16.12
N GLU A 183 4.12 17.33 -14.80
CA GLU A 183 4.13 18.53 -13.96
C GLU A 183 4.72 18.18 -12.59
N ASN A 184 5.56 19.07 -12.03
CA ASN A 184 6.09 18.94 -10.67
C ASN A 184 6.68 17.54 -10.36
N GLN A 185 7.46 16.98 -11.29
CA GLN A 185 8.07 15.64 -11.19
C GLN A 185 7.06 14.47 -11.12
N ARG A 186 5.84 14.68 -11.61
CA ARG A 186 4.81 13.64 -11.73
C ARG A 186 4.29 13.58 -13.17
N ALA A 187 3.85 12.41 -13.58
CA ALA A 187 3.23 12.18 -14.88
C ALA A 187 1.75 11.86 -14.72
N LEU A 188 0.90 12.47 -15.54
CA LEU A 188 -0.50 12.05 -15.67
C LEU A 188 -0.55 10.88 -16.64
N VAL A 189 -0.84 9.69 -16.11
CA VAL A 189 -1.03 8.47 -16.89
C VAL A 189 -2.52 8.22 -17.04
N VAL A 190 -2.98 8.10 -18.28
CA VAL A 190 -4.40 7.88 -18.62
C VAL A 190 -4.57 6.57 -19.36
N ASN A 191 -5.40 5.68 -18.83
CA ASN A 191 -5.74 4.41 -19.47
C ASN A 191 -6.68 4.68 -20.66
N PRO A 192 -6.38 4.19 -21.88
CA PRO A 192 -7.24 4.38 -23.05
C PRO A 192 -8.51 3.50 -23.05
N ILE A 193 -8.59 2.51 -22.15
CA ILE A 193 -9.70 1.58 -21.99
C ILE A 193 -10.60 2.08 -20.86
N SER A 194 -11.88 2.25 -21.15
CA SER A 194 -12.88 2.62 -20.15
C SER A 194 -13.39 1.40 -19.39
N ARG A 195 -13.87 1.64 -18.18
CA ARG A 195 -14.67 0.71 -17.39
C ARG A 195 -16.00 1.35 -17.00
N GLU A 196 -17.00 0.52 -16.81
CA GLU A 196 -18.26 0.94 -16.21
C GLU A 196 -18.12 0.99 -14.68
N ILE A 197 -18.59 2.07 -14.04
CA ILE A 197 -18.62 2.19 -12.58
C ILE A 197 -20.03 2.02 -12.03
N ASN A 198 -21.04 2.47 -12.77
CA ASN A 198 -22.45 2.33 -12.42
C ASN A 198 -23.32 2.56 -13.66
N GLU A 199 -24.62 2.32 -13.53
CA GLU A 199 -25.63 2.47 -14.61
C GLU A 199 -25.69 3.88 -15.22
N THR A 200 -25.20 4.91 -14.52
CA THR A 200 -25.16 6.29 -15.02
C THR A 200 -23.79 6.71 -15.56
N ARG A 201 -22.77 5.85 -15.42
CA ARG A 201 -21.38 6.07 -15.83
C ARG A 201 -20.80 4.79 -16.42
N GLU A 202 -21.25 4.50 -17.62
CA GLU A 202 -20.78 3.38 -18.46
C GLU A 202 -19.33 3.59 -18.95
N GLU A 203 -18.87 4.84 -19.02
CA GLU A 203 -17.55 5.20 -19.55
C GLU A 203 -16.72 5.98 -18.50
N PHE A 204 -15.88 5.26 -17.74
CA PHE A 204 -14.90 5.84 -16.83
C PHE A 204 -13.48 5.45 -17.22
N TYR A 205 -12.56 6.40 -17.24
CA TYR A 205 -11.16 6.18 -17.57
C TYR A 205 -10.30 6.33 -16.33
N ASP A 206 -9.44 5.35 -16.06
CA ASP A 206 -8.48 5.50 -14.97
C ASP A 206 -7.42 6.55 -15.38
N ALA A 207 -7.33 7.61 -14.57
CA ALA A 207 -6.39 8.72 -14.75
C ALA A 207 -5.71 9.01 -13.41
N ILE A 208 -4.38 8.90 -13.37
CA ILE A 208 -3.62 8.98 -12.13
C ILE A 208 -2.38 9.85 -12.33
N TRP A 209 -2.17 10.79 -11.41
CA TRP A 209 -0.89 11.48 -11.24
C TRP A 209 0.10 10.57 -10.52
N VAL A 210 1.09 10.09 -11.26
CA VAL A 210 2.11 9.16 -10.81
C VAL A 210 3.38 9.91 -10.45
N SER A 211 3.82 9.78 -9.20
CA SER A 211 5.11 10.28 -8.69
C SER A 211 6.18 9.19 -8.68
N ASN A 212 7.44 9.55 -8.39
CA ASN A 212 8.59 8.64 -8.43
C ASN A 212 8.81 8.00 -9.82
N ILE A 213 8.59 8.78 -10.88
CA ILE A 213 8.82 8.32 -12.26
C ILE A 213 10.31 8.44 -12.64
N PRO A 214 10.84 7.53 -13.47
CA PRO A 214 12.18 7.67 -14.03
C PRO A 214 12.37 8.99 -14.80
N PRO A 215 13.57 9.60 -14.78
CA PRO A 215 13.80 10.93 -15.36
C PRO A 215 13.76 10.96 -16.89
N ASP A 216 13.86 9.81 -17.55
CA ASP A 216 13.80 9.64 -19.00
C ASP A 216 12.37 9.51 -19.56
N ILE A 217 11.38 9.44 -18.67
CA ILE A 217 9.96 9.41 -19.02
C ILE A 217 9.53 10.71 -19.70
N ARG A 218 8.77 10.58 -20.79
CA ARG A 218 8.32 11.70 -21.64
C ARG A 218 6.84 11.60 -21.97
N VAL A 219 6.25 12.77 -22.17
CA VAL A 219 4.91 12.91 -22.73
C VAL A 219 4.80 12.16 -24.08
N GLY A 220 3.68 11.46 -24.25
CA GLY A 220 3.33 10.63 -25.39
C GLY A 220 3.66 9.14 -25.24
N GLN A 221 4.53 8.76 -24.30
CA GLN A 221 4.88 7.36 -24.09
C GLN A 221 3.71 6.57 -23.50
N ASN A 222 3.59 5.30 -23.89
CA ASN A 222 2.75 4.32 -23.22
C ASN A 222 3.58 3.64 -22.13
N VAL A 223 3.06 3.56 -20.92
CA VAL A 223 3.77 3.05 -19.75
C VAL A 223 2.94 2.04 -18.98
N GLN A 224 3.63 1.16 -18.28
CA GLN A 224 3.11 0.24 -17.28
C GLN A 224 3.57 0.70 -15.91
N VAL A 225 2.65 0.79 -14.96
CA VAL A 225 2.89 1.34 -13.62
C VAL A 225 2.48 0.33 -12.56
N TRP A 226 3.37 0.15 -11.58
CA TRP A 226 3.12 -0.55 -10.34
C TRP A 226 3.16 0.48 -9.21
N PHE A 227 2.12 0.54 -8.39
CA PHE A 227 2.06 1.52 -7.31
C PHE A 227 2.72 1.02 -6.03
N LYS A 228 3.28 1.98 -5.31
CA LYS A 228 3.71 1.84 -3.94
C LYS A 228 2.62 2.37 -3.03
N GLY A 229 2.15 1.53 -2.10
CA GLY A 229 1.13 1.91 -1.13
C GLY A 229 -0.25 2.17 -1.75
N SER A 230 -1.04 3.06 -1.13
CA SER A 230 -2.40 3.37 -1.57
C SER A 230 -2.45 4.53 -2.57
N ILE A 231 -3.45 4.52 -3.44
CA ILE A 231 -3.77 5.62 -4.36
C ILE A 231 -4.79 6.53 -3.67
N GLU A 232 -4.53 7.85 -3.65
CA GLU A 232 -5.45 8.83 -3.07
C GLU A 232 -6.79 8.83 -3.79
N THR A 233 -7.87 8.93 -3.01
CA THR A 233 -9.25 8.94 -3.52
C THR A 233 -9.63 10.30 -4.10
N SER A 234 -9.05 10.65 -5.25
CA SER A 234 -9.34 11.84 -6.06
C SER A 234 -9.52 11.46 -7.53
N TYR A 235 -9.99 12.39 -8.37
CA TYR A 235 -10.02 12.20 -9.83
C TYR A 235 -9.47 13.43 -10.57
N PRO A 236 -8.29 13.34 -11.22
CA PRO A 236 -7.40 12.18 -11.29
C PRO A 236 -6.95 11.68 -9.90
N GLY A 237 -6.69 10.38 -9.78
CA GLY A 237 -6.08 9.81 -8.58
C GLY A 237 -4.65 10.30 -8.40
N GLN A 238 -4.06 10.07 -7.23
CA GLN A 238 -2.64 10.38 -6.99
C GLN A 238 -1.95 9.17 -6.35
N GLY A 239 -0.76 8.81 -6.83
CA GLY A 239 -0.01 7.67 -6.31
C GLY A 239 1.49 7.77 -6.58
N GLY A 240 2.29 7.02 -5.83
CA GLY A 240 3.72 6.83 -6.09
C GLY A 240 3.97 5.52 -6.82
N ALA A 241 4.84 5.53 -7.82
CA ALA A 241 5.26 4.28 -8.47
C ALA A 241 6.33 3.57 -7.63
N SER A 242 6.20 2.25 -7.47
CA SER A 242 7.35 1.39 -7.12
C SER A 242 8.20 1.13 -8.36
N LYS A 243 7.54 1.02 -9.52
CA LYS A 243 8.15 0.72 -10.81
C LYS A 243 7.35 1.33 -11.95
N VAL A 244 8.06 1.84 -12.95
CA VAL A 244 7.50 2.28 -14.23
C VAL A 244 8.33 1.68 -15.34
N THR A 245 7.68 1.08 -16.33
CA THR A 245 8.32 0.64 -17.57
C THR A 245 7.63 1.24 -18.78
N ILE A 246 8.41 1.55 -19.82
CA ILE A 246 7.85 1.99 -21.10
C ILE A 246 7.38 0.74 -21.84
N SER A 247 6.13 0.73 -22.27
CA SER A 247 5.59 -0.33 -23.13
C SER A 247 6.30 -0.30 -24.48
N GLU A 248 6.72 -1.46 -24.98
CA GLU A 248 7.17 -1.56 -26.37
C GLU A 248 5.97 -1.36 -27.30
N VAL A 249 6.03 -0.29 -28.09
CA VAL A 249 5.00 0.00 -29.08
C VAL A 249 5.56 -0.29 -30.46
N GLN A 250 4.86 -1.15 -31.22
CA GLN A 250 5.28 -1.46 -32.57
C GLN A 250 5.12 -0.24 -33.49
N LYS A 251 6.23 0.20 -34.06
CA LYS A 251 6.27 1.21 -35.10
C LYS A 251 5.87 0.57 -36.44
N PRO A 252 4.87 1.10 -37.16
CA PRO A 252 4.54 0.62 -38.50
C PRO A 252 5.77 0.71 -39.41
N VAL A 253 5.98 -0.31 -40.26
CA VAL A 253 7.20 -0.47 -41.07
C VAL A 253 7.52 0.76 -41.93
N LYS A 254 6.48 1.39 -42.49
CA LYS A 254 6.60 2.57 -43.36
C LYS A 254 6.42 3.91 -42.65
N ALA A 255 6.24 3.91 -41.33
CA ALA A 255 6.18 5.15 -40.59
C ALA A 255 7.60 5.69 -40.34
N ILE A 256 7.75 7.00 -40.39
CA ILE A 256 8.94 7.74 -40.01
C ILE A 256 8.88 8.05 -38.52
N LEU A 257 7.73 8.47 -38.00
CA LEU A 257 7.54 8.77 -36.58
C LEU A 257 7.19 7.51 -35.79
N ALA A 258 7.61 7.48 -34.54
CA ALA A 258 7.10 6.55 -33.55
C ALA A 258 5.76 7.04 -32.96
N GLN A 259 4.98 6.14 -32.38
CA GLN A 259 3.65 6.48 -31.84
C GLN A 259 3.72 7.55 -30.75
N ASP A 260 4.72 7.50 -29.87
CA ASP A 260 4.93 8.49 -28.81
C ASP A 260 5.29 9.87 -29.36
N GLU A 261 6.03 9.93 -30.48
CA GLU A 261 6.35 11.19 -31.17
C GLU A 261 5.11 11.81 -31.80
N VAL A 262 4.24 10.99 -32.40
CA VAL A 262 2.97 11.44 -32.99
C VAL A 262 2.05 12.00 -31.92
N ILE A 263 1.91 11.32 -30.79
CA ILE A 263 1.13 11.79 -29.65
C ILE A 263 1.72 13.09 -29.10
N ARG A 264 3.04 13.17 -28.96
CA ARG A 264 3.73 14.38 -28.49
C ARG A 264 3.50 15.56 -29.43
N LYS A 265 3.53 15.36 -30.75
CA LYS A 265 3.16 16.39 -31.74
C LYS A 265 1.70 16.82 -31.57
N ALA A 266 0.78 15.89 -31.37
CA ALA A 266 -0.64 16.22 -31.16
C ALA A 266 -0.89 17.02 -29.88
N LEU A 267 -0.16 16.73 -28.80
CA LEU A 267 -0.25 17.44 -27.53
C LEU A 267 0.23 18.90 -27.59
N MET A 268 0.89 19.30 -28.68
CA MET A 268 1.22 20.71 -28.95
C MET A 268 0.08 21.49 -29.63
N ASN A 269 -0.99 20.80 -30.04
CA ASN A 269 -2.19 21.44 -30.61
C ASN A 269 -2.98 22.15 -29.50
N LYS A 270 -3.40 23.40 -29.75
CA LYS A 270 -4.14 24.22 -28.78
C LYS A 270 -5.45 23.59 -28.32
N ASP A 271 -6.16 22.90 -29.21
CA ASP A 271 -7.44 22.26 -28.90
C ASP A 271 -7.27 21.05 -27.96
N ILE A 272 -6.05 20.49 -27.91
CA ILE A 272 -5.70 19.32 -27.09
C ILE A 272 -5.00 19.76 -25.80
N LEU A 273 -4.15 20.79 -25.87
CA LEU A 273 -3.31 21.26 -24.77
C LEU A 273 -4.12 21.59 -23.50
N ASP A 274 -5.31 22.18 -23.68
CA ASP A 274 -6.16 22.63 -22.58
C ASP A 274 -7.05 21.51 -21.99
N ILE A 275 -7.04 20.31 -22.57
CA ILE A 275 -7.83 19.18 -22.06
C ILE A 275 -7.21 18.69 -20.74
N ASN A 276 -8.01 18.69 -19.67
CA ASN A 276 -7.53 18.31 -18.34
C ASN A 276 -7.11 16.83 -18.28
N ILE A 277 -8.02 15.94 -18.69
CA ILE A 277 -7.80 14.49 -18.74
C ILE A 277 -8.01 14.05 -20.19
N LEU A 278 -6.91 13.98 -20.95
CA LEU A 278 -6.93 13.54 -22.34
C LEU A 278 -6.91 12.02 -22.41
N VAL A 279 -7.88 11.43 -23.11
CA VAL A 279 -7.89 10.01 -23.44
C VAL A 279 -7.51 9.85 -24.90
N ILE A 280 -6.50 9.02 -25.17
CA ILE A 280 -6.08 8.65 -26.53
C ILE A 280 -6.72 7.30 -26.85
N LYS A 281 -7.84 7.31 -27.58
CA LYS A 281 -8.65 6.11 -27.86
C LYS A 281 -8.01 5.21 -28.91
N GLU A 282 -7.44 5.81 -29.94
CA GLU A 282 -6.85 5.07 -31.06
C GLU A 282 -5.76 5.89 -31.72
N LEU A 283 -4.74 5.18 -32.20
CA LEU A 283 -3.70 5.72 -33.04
C LEU A 283 -3.56 4.84 -34.29
N LYS A 284 -3.73 5.44 -35.47
CA LYS A 284 -3.72 4.71 -36.75
C LYS A 284 -2.87 5.42 -37.78
N TYR A 285 -1.92 4.69 -38.38
CA TYR A 285 -1.14 5.17 -39.52
C TYR A 285 -1.78 4.77 -40.85
N ASP A 286 -1.90 5.72 -41.78
CA ASP A 286 -2.30 5.46 -43.16
C ASP A 286 -1.09 5.63 -44.09
N GLU A 287 -0.58 4.51 -44.58
CA GLU A 287 0.58 4.48 -45.48
C GLU A 287 0.36 5.19 -46.82
N LYS A 288 -0.89 5.35 -47.27
CA LYS A 288 -1.17 5.99 -48.57
C LYS A 288 -1.06 7.50 -48.49
N SER A 289 -1.50 8.06 -47.37
CA SER A 289 -1.50 9.51 -47.14
C SER A 289 -0.30 9.99 -46.33
N GLU A 290 0.50 9.08 -45.75
CA GLU A 290 1.59 9.39 -44.80
C GLU A 290 1.07 10.19 -43.60
N MET A 291 -0.15 9.88 -43.15
CA MET A 291 -0.82 10.57 -42.05
C MET A 291 -1.10 9.63 -40.90
N TRP A 292 -0.89 10.12 -39.70
CA TRP A 292 -1.39 9.52 -38.47
C TRP A 292 -2.74 10.13 -38.13
N THR A 293 -3.69 9.28 -37.74
CA THR A 293 -4.99 9.68 -37.19
C THR A 293 -5.00 9.33 -35.71
N ILE A 294 -5.28 10.33 -34.86
CA ILE A 294 -5.50 10.14 -33.43
C ILE A 294 -6.97 10.37 -33.15
N ARG A 295 -7.63 9.37 -32.54
CA ARG A 295 -8.93 9.56 -31.89
C ARG A 295 -8.72 9.86 -30.43
N TYR A 296 -9.30 10.94 -29.95
CA TYR A 296 -9.15 11.38 -28.57
C TYR A 296 -10.44 11.95 -28.01
N LYS A 297 -10.52 12.06 -26.69
CA LYS A 297 -11.62 12.72 -26.00
C LYS A 297 -11.19 13.29 -24.66
N SER A 298 -11.99 14.19 -24.12
CA SER A 298 -11.88 14.61 -22.72
C SER A 298 -12.58 13.60 -21.83
N ALA A 299 -11.94 13.18 -20.73
CA ALA A 299 -12.57 12.38 -19.67
C ALA A 299 -12.86 13.21 -18.42
N ALA A 300 -13.03 14.53 -18.57
CA ALA A 300 -13.53 15.38 -17.51
C ALA A 300 -14.95 14.91 -17.09
N ILE A 301 -15.21 14.91 -15.78
CA ILE A 301 -16.54 14.57 -15.27
C ILE A 301 -17.48 15.74 -15.62
N THR A 302 -18.33 15.53 -16.61
CA THR A 302 -19.37 16.47 -17.03
C THR A 302 -20.69 15.73 -17.21
N ASP A 303 -21.82 16.42 -17.06
CA ASP A 303 -23.17 15.84 -17.24
C ASP A 303 -23.53 15.57 -18.72
N GLY A 304 -22.60 15.85 -19.64
CA GLY A 304 -22.77 15.66 -21.09
C GLY A 304 -22.15 14.36 -21.62
N VAL A 305 -22.50 14.03 -22.86
CA VAL A 305 -21.87 12.93 -23.61
C VAL A 305 -20.40 13.26 -23.85
N LEU A 306 -19.50 12.32 -23.56
CA LEU A 306 -18.08 12.50 -23.85
C LEU A 306 -17.86 12.43 -25.37
N GLU A 307 -17.64 13.57 -26.02
CA GLU A 307 -17.42 13.66 -27.47
C GLU A 307 -16.05 13.11 -27.88
N GLU A 308 -16.03 12.33 -28.97
CA GLU A 308 -14.78 11.92 -29.62
C GLU A 308 -14.38 12.93 -30.70
N HIS A 309 -13.10 13.27 -30.71
CA HIS A 309 -12.50 14.14 -31.69
C HIS A 309 -11.40 13.39 -32.47
N ILE A 310 -11.10 13.88 -33.66
CA ILE A 310 -10.07 13.35 -34.54
C ILE A 310 -9.07 14.47 -34.85
N ILE A 311 -7.79 14.14 -34.80
CA ILE A 311 -6.71 14.98 -35.33
C ILE A 311 -5.84 14.16 -36.28
N GLN A 312 -5.37 14.79 -37.35
CA GLN A 312 -4.42 14.20 -38.27
C GLN A 312 -3.04 14.84 -38.10
N ILE A 313 -2.01 14.00 -38.00
CA ILE A 313 -0.62 14.41 -37.82
C ILE A 313 0.20 13.87 -39.00
N PRO A 314 0.86 14.73 -39.80
CA PRO A 314 1.78 14.27 -40.83
C PRO A 314 2.94 13.46 -40.26
N ASP A 315 3.33 12.40 -40.96
CA ASP A 315 4.45 11.54 -40.59
C ASP A 315 5.83 12.15 -40.90
N LYS A 316 5.88 13.37 -41.45
CA LYS A 316 7.09 14.16 -41.70
C LYS A 316 7.11 15.47 -40.91
#